data_AF-A0A1E1W5U4-F1
#
_entry.id   AF-A0A1E1W5U4-F1
#
_cell.length_a   1.000
_cell.length_b   1.000
_cell.length_c   1.000
_cell.angle_alpha   90.00
_cell.angle_beta   90.00
_cell.angle_gamma   90.00
#
_symmetry.space_group_name_H-M   'P 1'
#
loop_
_entity.id
_entity.type
_entity.pdbx_description
1 polymer ?
#
loop_
_entity_poly.entity_id
_entity_poly.type
_entity_poly.pdbx_seq_one_letter_code
_entity_poly.pdbx_strand_id
1 'polypeptide(L)'
;CRICKNNFDVLDSLIEHIKLEHNQIFSEDYGFGIIPYRLFENSFQCAVCGEQFQYFIKLNQHMNYHFGNYVCENCGKSFLSQDRLRCHSLSHGSGFRCNECPE
;
A
#
# COMPACT_ATOMS: atom_id res chain seq x y z
N CYS A 1 -4.64 13.28 15.52
CA CYS A 1 -4.11 14.16 14.47
C CYS A 1 -2.74 14.71 14.88
N ARG A 2 -1.73 14.55 14.02
CA ARG A 2 -0.36 15.02 14.29
C ARG A 2 -0.16 16.52 14.03
N ILE A 3 -1.07 17.16 13.27
CA ILE A 3 -1.00 18.57 12.90
C ILE A 3 -1.60 19.44 14.03
N CYS A 4 -2.78 19.09 14.53
CA CYS A 4 -3.47 19.87 15.57
C CYS A 4 -3.55 19.17 16.95
N LYS A 5 -2.96 17.99 17.12
CA LYS A 5 -2.97 17.19 18.38
C LYS A 5 -4.34 16.72 18.87
N ASN A 6 -5.40 16.87 18.08
CA ASN A 6 -6.71 16.28 18.41
C ASN A 6 -6.64 14.75 18.45
N ASN A 7 -7.32 14.12 19.40
CA ASN A 7 -7.44 12.67 19.49
C ASN A 7 -8.70 12.19 18.76
N PHE A 8 -8.58 11.02 18.12
CA PHE A 8 -9.66 10.38 17.38
C PHE A 8 -9.64 8.89 17.69
N ASP A 9 -10.79 8.34 18.04
CA ASP A 9 -10.93 6.94 18.45
C ASP A 9 -11.27 6.02 17.26
N VAL A 10 -11.64 6.60 16.11
CA VAL A 10 -12.04 5.92 14.89
C VAL A 10 -11.24 6.47 13.70
N LEU A 11 -10.76 5.57 12.83
CA LEU A 11 -9.91 5.92 11.68
C LEU A 11 -10.65 6.84 10.69
N ASP A 12 -11.92 6.58 10.40
CA ASP A 12 -12.73 7.38 9.47
C ASP A 12 -12.90 8.83 9.96
N SER A 13 -13.15 9.01 11.27
CA SER A 13 -13.23 10.35 11.86
C SER A 13 -11.91 11.11 11.81
N LEU A 14 -10.77 10.40 11.90
CA LEU A 14 -9.46 11.01 11.71
C LEU A 14 -9.23 11.42 10.24
N ILE A 15 -9.64 10.59 9.28
CA ILE A 15 -9.51 10.85 7.84
C ILE A 15 -10.35 12.08 7.45
N GLU A 16 -11.62 12.11 7.87
CA GLU A 16 -12.52 13.24 7.62
C GLU A 16 -11.99 14.54 8.23
N HIS A 17 -11.49 14.48 9.47
CA HIS A 17 -10.85 15.62 10.11
C HIS A 17 -9.65 16.15 9.33
N ILE A 18 -8.76 15.28 8.87
CA ILE A 18 -7.56 15.72 8.14
C ILE A 18 -7.95 16.29 6.75
N LYS A 19 -8.99 15.74 6.12
CA LYS A 19 -9.54 16.23 4.84
C LYS A 19 -10.12 17.64 4.98
N LEU A 20 -10.94 17.87 6.02
CA LEU A 20 -11.65 19.14 6.22
C LEU A 20 -10.77 20.22 6.87
N GLU A 21 -10.04 19.89 7.93
CA GLU A 21 -9.36 20.90 8.78
C GLU A 21 -7.93 21.19 8.33
N HIS A 22 -7.33 20.30 7.55
CA HIS A 22 -5.95 20.46 7.08
C HIS A 22 -5.84 20.50 5.56
N ASN A 23 -7.00 20.47 4.86
CA ASN A 23 -7.12 20.54 3.40
C ASN A 23 -6.16 19.57 2.69
N GLN A 24 -5.86 18.45 3.35
CA GLN A 24 -5.01 17.40 2.84
C GLN A 24 -5.89 16.50 1.98
N ILE A 25 -5.48 16.32 0.73
CA ILE A 25 -6.18 15.45 -0.21
C ILE A 25 -5.90 14.01 0.20
N PHE A 26 -6.85 13.41 0.91
CA PHE A 26 -6.91 11.98 1.15
C PHE A 26 -7.68 11.36 -0.01
N SER A 27 -7.01 10.58 -0.86
CA SER A 27 -7.68 9.79 -1.90
C SER A 27 -8.47 8.67 -1.21
N GLU A 28 -9.80 8.66 -1.40
CA GLU A 28 -10.69 7.58 -0.93
C GLU A 28 -10.49 6.29 -1.75
N ASP A 29 -9.81 6.39 -2.89
CA ASP A 29 -9.15 5.27 -3.54
C ASP A 29 -7.95 4.86 -2.67
N TYR A 30 -8.06 3.76 -1.92
CA TYR A 30 -6.94 3.08 -1.25
C TYR A 30 -5.84 2.60 -2.22
N GLY A 31 -5.86 3.04 -3.48
CA GLY A 31 -4.77 2.94 -4.43
C GLY A 31 -3.73 4.02 -4.16
N PHE A 32 -2.58 3.58 -3.66
CA PHE A 32 -1.35 4.36 -3.52
C PHE A 32 -1.32 5.39 -2.38
N GLY A 33 -0.82 4.95 -1.22
CA GLY A 33 0.11 5.79 -0.44
C GLY A 33 -0.19 5.97 1.04
N ILE A 34 -1.37 5.58 1.54
CA ILE A 34 -1.70 5.68 2.96
C ILE A 34 -1.66 4.30 3.59
N ILE A 35 -0.63 4.05 4.40
CA ILE A 35 -0.41 2.81 5.15
C ILE A 35 -0.79 3.12 6.61
N PRO A 36 -1.92 2.61 7.14
CA PRO A 36 -2.29 2.84 8.53
C PRO A 36 -1.44 1.97 9.49
N TYR A 37 -0.53 2.62 10.24
CA TYR A 37 0.32 1.96 11.23
C TYR A 37 0.54 2.80 12.49
N ARG A 38 0.97 2.15 13.58
CA ARG A 38 1.40 2.76 14.84
C ARG A 38 2.91 2.59 15.01
N LEU A 39 3.59 3.61 15.52
CA LEU A 39 5.00 3.51 15.93
C LEU A 39 5.05 2.89 17.34
N PHE A 40 5.79 1.80 17.50
CA PHE A 40 5.90 1.09 18.78
C PHE A 40 7.36 0.81 19.13
N GLU A 41 7.95 1.62 20.02
CA GLU A 41 9.25 1.43 20.68
C GLU A 41 10.46 0.95 19.81
N ASN A 42 10.43 1.22 18.49
CA ASN A 42 11.39 0.81 17.42
C ASN A 42 10.86 -0.23 16.42
N SER A 43 9.55 -0.42 16.37
CA SER A 43 8.85 -1.22 15.36
C SER A 43 7.65 -0.46 14.80
N PHE A 44 7.11 -0.99 13.71
CA PHE A 44 5.91 -0.51 13.05
C PHE A 44 4.80 -1.53 13.26
N GLN A 45 3.75 -1.15 13.96
CA GLN A 45 2.60 -2.00 14.21
C GLN A 45 1.49 -1.72 13.20
N CYS A 46 0.97 -2.76 12.54
CA CYS A 46 -0.20 -2.67 11.68
C CYS A 46 -1.41 -2.19 12.49
N ALA A 47 -2.07 -1.11 12.05
CA ALA A 47 -3.25 -0.60 12.74
C ALA A 47 -4.51 -1.46 12.51
N VAL A 48 -4.48 -2.36 11.52
CA VAL A 48 -5.60 -3.24 11.15
C VAL A 48 -5.62 -4.53 11.97
N CYS A 49 -4.48 -5.23 12.07
CA CYS A 49 -4.41 -6.53 12.74
C CYS A 49 -3.50 -6.55 13.99
N GLY A 50 -2.74 -5.47 14.24
CA GLY A 50 -1.85 -5.37 15.39
C GLY A 50 -0.50 -6.08 15.25
N GLU A 51 -0.21 -6.72 14.10
CA GLU A 51 1.10 -7.33 13.85
C GLU A 51 2.23 -6.29 13.85
N GLN A 52 3.38 -6.67 14.40
CA GLN A 52 4.54 -5.80 14.52
C GLN A 52 5.62 -6.16 13.50
N PHE A 53 6.19 -5.13 12.89
CA PHE A 53 7.23 -5.26 11.88
C PHE A 53 8.43 -4.41 12.28
N GLN A 54 9.61 -5.00 12.28
CA GLN A 54 10.86 -4.29 12.56
C GLN A 54 11.19 -3.23 11.49
N TYR A 55 10.77 -3.46 10.24
CA TYR A 55 11.10 -2.60 9.11
C TYR A 55 9.84 -2.11 8.39
N PHE A 56 9.82 -0.84 8.02
CA PHE A 56 8.71 -0.23 7.28
C PHE A 56 8.40 -0.96 5.97
N ILE A 57 9.43 -1.45 5.25
CA ILE A 57 9.23 -2.21 4.01
C ILE A 57 8.43 -3.50 4.23
N LYS A 58 8.58 -4.14 5.39
CA LYS A 58 7.85 -5.37 5.74
C LYS A 58 6.40 -5.06 6.09
N LEU A 59 6.16 -4.01 6.86
CA LEU A 59 4.81 -3.50 7.09
C LEU A 59 4.12 -3.15 5.77
N ASN A 60 4.77 -2.38 4.89
CA ASN A 60 4.19 -1.99 3.61
C ASN A 60 3.84 -3.21 2.73
N GLN A 61 4.70 -4.23 2.71
CA GLN A 61 4.41 -5.51 2.04
C GLN A 61 3.18 -6.20 2.65
N HIS A 62 3.11 -6.25 3.98
CA HIS A 62 1.97 -6.81 4.70
C HIS A 62 0.66 -6.05 4.40
N MET A 63 0.69 -4.72 4.28
CA MET A 63 -0.52 -3.93 3.98
C MET A 63 -1.14 -4.28 2.63
N ASN A 64 -0.42 -4.92 1.70
CA ASN A 64 -1.02 -5.43 0.46
C ASN A 64 -2.01 -6.56 0.71
N TYR A 65 -1.86 -7.32 1.79
CA TYR A 65 -2.85 -8.33 2.16
C TYR A 65 -4.19 -7.70 2.53
N HIS A 66 -4.16 -6.51 3.14
CA HIS A 66 -5.36 -5.79 3.54
C HIS A 66 -5.98 -4.95 2.42
N PHE A 67 -5.15 -4.23 1.66
CA PHE A 67 -5.62 -3.20 0.72
C PHE A 67 -5.36 -3.54 -0.74
N GLY A 68 -4.58 -4.58 -1.05
CA GLY A 68 -4.28 -4.95 -2.43
C GLY A 68 -3.55 -3.88 -3.23
N ASN A 69 -2.55 -3.19 -2.66
CA ASN A 69 -1.93 -2.03 -3.34
C ASN A 69 -1.14 -2.40 -4.62
N TYR A 70 -0.69 -3.64 -4.78
CA TYR A 70 0.03 -4.11 -5.97
C TYR A 70 -0.85 -5.03 -6.82
N VAL A 71 -1.88 -4.46 -7.44
CA VAL A 71 -2.78 -5.19 -8.35
C VAL A 71 -2.37 -4.97 -9.79
N CYS A 72 -2.38 -6.05 -10.57
CA CYS A 72 -2.21 -5.97 -12.01
C CYS A 72 -3.49 -5.44 -12.65
N GLU A 73 -3.42 -4.27 -13.28
CA GLU A 73 -4.55 -3.67 -13.99
C GLU A 73 -5.04 -4.54 -15.15
N ASN A 74 -4.16 -5.35 -15.72
CA ASN A 74 -4.48 -6.19 -16.88
C ASN A 74 -5.30 -7.45 -16.53
N CYS A 75 -5.20 -7.96 -15.29
CA CYS A 75 -5.83 -9.23 -14.91
C CYS A 75 -6.42 -9.27 -13.49
N GLY A 76 -6.32 -8.18 -12.73
CA GLY A 76 -6.84 -8.06 -11.37
C GLY A 76 -6.08 -8.84 -10.30
N LYS A 77 -4.97 -9.53 -10.62
CA LYS A 77 -4.19 -10.27 -9.62
C LYS A 77 -3.44 -9.34 -8.69
N SER A 78 -3.53 -9.57 -7.38
CA SER A 78 -2.78 -8.85 -6.35
C SER A 78 -1.44 -9.53 -6.04
N PHE A 79 -0.45 -8.72 -5.68
CA PHE A 79 0.91 -9.14 -5.36
C PHE A 79 1.37 -8.54 -4.03
N LEU A 80 2.36 -9.21 -3.41
CA LEU A 80 2.91 -8.80 -2.12
C LEU A 80 3.93 -7.67 -2.23
N SER A 81 4.42 -7.37 -3.44
CA SER A 81 5.41 -6.30 -3.68
C SER A 81 5.34 -5.76 -5.10
N GLN A 82 5.77 -4.50 -5.27
CA GLN A 82 5.91 -3.87 -6.59
C GLN A 82 6.79 -4.67 -7.53
N ASP A 83 7.87 -5.28 -7.03
CA ASP A 83 8.79 -6.05 -7.86
C ASP A 83 8.14 -7.33 -8.40
N ARG A 84 7.31 -7.99 -7.58
CA ARG A 84 6.52 -9.14 -8.03
C ARG A 84 5.46 -8.75 -9.04
N LEU A 85 4.78 -7.62 -8.83
CA LEU A 85 3.85 -7.07 -9.82
C LEU A 85 4.57 -6.76 -11.13
N ARG A 86 5.72 -6.10 -11.09
CA ARG A 86 6.54 -5.77 -12.27
C ARG A 86 6.94 -7.02 -13.05
N CYS A 87 7.47 -8.03 -12.37
CA CYS A 87 7.81 -9.32 -12.99
C CYS A 87 6.58 -10.01 -13.58
N HIS A 88 5.44 -9.94 -12.90
CA HIS A 88 4.18 -10.45 -13.44
C HIS A 88 3.70 -9.67 -14.66
N SER A 89 3.82 -8.35 -14.68
CA SER A 89 3.42 -7.53 -15.83
C SER A 89 4.19 -7.89 -17.10
N LEU A 90 5.43 -8.34 -16.98
CA LEU A 90 6.20 -8.89 -18.10
C LEU A 90 5.61 -10.18 -18.67
N SER A 91 4.81 -10.94 -17.90
CA SER A 91 4.13 -12.13 -18.41
C SER A 91 2.91 -11.81 -19.29
N HIS A 92 2.38 -10.59 -19.20
CA HIS A 92 1.32 -10.10 -20.10
C HIS A 92 1.90 -9.59 -21.42
N GLY A 93 3.15 -9.12 -21.40
CA GLY A 93 3.91 -8.78 -22.59
C GLY A 93 4.39 -10.07 -23.25
N SER A 94 3.92 -10.31 -24.48
CA SER A 94 4.35 -11.38 -25.38
C SER A 94 5.84 -11.69 -25.18
N GLY A 95 6.14 -12.96 -24.87
CA GLY A 95 7.45 -13.40 -24.39
C GLY A 95 8.63 -12.89 -25.19
N PHE A 96 9.80 -12.86 -24.54
CA PHE A 96 11.10 -12.47 -25.11
C PHE A 96 11.26 -13.02 -26.54
N ARG A 97 10.94 -12.21 -27.55
CA ARG A 97 11.25 -12.54 -28.94
C ARG A 97 12.74 -12.33 -29.11
N CYS A 98 13.44 -13.43 -29.39
CA CYS A 98 14.82 -13.36 -29.84
C CYS A 98 14.84 -12.66 -31.20
N ASN A 99 15.44 -11.47 -31.28
CA ASN A 99 15.62 -10.76 -32.56
C ASN A 99 16.60 -11.46 -33.51
N GLU A 100 17.30 -12.51 -33.05
CA GLU A 100 18.28 -13.27 -33.83
C GLU A 100 17.78 -14.67 -34.25
N CYS A 101 16.58 -15.08 -33.81
CA CYS A 101 15.99 -16.34 -34.24
C CYS A 101 14.59 -16.06 -34.80
N PRO A 102 14.45 -15.97 -36.15
CA PRO A 102 13.17 -16.26 -36.76
C PRO A 102 12.87 -17.75 -36.55
N GLU A 103 11.60 -18.11 -36.42
CA GLU A 103 11.14 -19.51 -36.42
C GLU A 103 11.80 -20.36 -37.51
#